data_AF-A0A1F7YFS9-F1
#
_entry.id   AF-A0A1F7YFS9-F1
#
_cell.length_a   1.000
_cell.length_b   1.000
_cell.length_c   1.000
_cell.angle_alpha   90.00
_cell.angle_beta   90.00
_cell.angle_gamma   90.00
#
_symmetry.space_group_name_H-M   'P 1'
#
loop_
_entity.id
_entity.type
_entity.pdbx_description
1 polymer ?
#
loop_
_entity_poly.entity_id
_entity_poly.type
_entity_poly.pdbx_seq_one_letter_code
_entity_poly.pdbx_strand_id
1 'polypeptide(L)'
;MTYKDLTTKQIFSGEVKYTLDDFVRDFKEQVEKDWGKERLYKENKNKTVFQGILITIAFASQKKPLKIISEFVLGSDNQEPLELTKYIIDMYAREIEVLEGLQMKMFLDNMKTYRLSDSLNLKMLNANFRTWLGKTLELKN
;
A
#
# COMPACT_ATOMS: atom_id res chain seq x y z
N MET A 1 -9.55 11.19 -16.58
CA MET A 1 -10.30 10.73 -15.40
C MET A 1 -9.30 10.73 -14.25
N THR A 2 -9.54 11.50 -13.20
CA THR A 2 -8.62 11.62 -12.06
C THR A 2 -8.83 10.45 -11.10
N TYR A 3 -7.76 9.90 -10.52
CA TYR A 3 -7.87 8.77 -9.58
C TYR A 3 -8.74 9.07 -8.35
N LYS A 4 -8.98 10.34 -8.04
CA LYS A 4 -9.90 10.80 -6.99
C LYS A 4 -11.34 10.33 -7.21
N ASP A 5 -11.72 10.08 -8.46
CA ASP A 5 -13.05 9.56 -8.83
C ASP A 5 -13.08 8.04 -8.97
N LEU A 6 -11.93 7.38 -8.91
CA LEU A 6 -11.82 5.93 -9.02
C LEU A 6 -12.10 5.29 -7.66
N THR A 7 -12.96 4.28 -7.66
CA THR A 7 -13.12 3.40 -6.50
C THR A 7 -12.30 2.12 -6.69
N THR A 8 -11.82 1.55 -5.58
CA THR A 8 -11.17 0.23 -5.56
C THR A 8 -12.01 -0.84 -6.25
N LYS A 9 -13.35 -0.75 -6.13
CA LYS A 9 -14.31 -1.64 -6.80
C LYS A 9 -14.23 -1.56 -8.33
N GLN A 10 -14.19 -0.36 -8.91
CA GLN A 10 -14.11 -0.15 -10.36
C GLN A 10 -12.78 -0.62 -10.96
N ILE A 11 -11.69 -0.44 -10.21
CA ILE A 11 -10.38 -0.97 -10.59
C ILE A 11 -10.46 -2.50 -10.61
N PHE A 12 -10.98 -3.11 -9.54
CA PHE A 12 -11.10 -4.55 -9.37
C PHE A 12 -11.98 -5.22 -10.42
N SER A 13 -13.17 -4.67 -10.72
CA SER A 13 -14.10 -5.24 -11.69
C SER A 13 -13.62 -5.10 -13.14
N GLY A 14 -12.55 -4.34 -13.37
CA GLY A 14 -12.04 -4.06 -14.72
C GLY A 14 -12.89 -3.03 -15.48
N GLU A 15 -13.82 -2.36 -14.80
CA GLU A 15 -14.61 -1.25 -15.35
C GLU A 15 -13.72 -0.10 -15.84
N VAL A 16 -12.56 0.08 -15.22
CA VAL A 16 -11.54 1.04 -15.66
C VAL A 16 -10.18 0.35 -15.84
N LYS A 17 -9.51 0.61 -16.97
CA LYS A 17 -8.11 0.28 -17.18
C LYS A 17 -7.24 1.35 -16.52
N TYR A 18 -6.89 1.12 -15.26
CA TYR A 18 -5.97 1.96 -14.48
C TYR A 18 -4.80 1.09 -14.01
N THR A 19 -3.57 1.51 -14.29
CA THR A 19 -2.35 0.75 -14.01
C THR A 19 -1.54 1.35 -12.85
N LEU A 20 -0.49 0.64 -12.41
CA LEU A 20 0.45 1.18 -11.43
C LEU A 20 1.21 2.40 -11.99
N ASP A 21 1.52 2.40 -13.29
CA ASP A 21 2.20 3.53 -13.94
C ASP A 21 1.31 4.78 -13.99
N ASP A 22 0.01 4.59 -14.24
CA ASP A 22 -0.97 5.67 -14.15
C ASP A 22 -1.05 6.24 -12.73
N PHE A 23 -1.09 5.35 -11.73
CA PHE A 23 -1.04 5.76 -10.32
C PHE A 23 0.19 6.58 -10.00
N VAL A 24 1.39 6.13 -10.37
CA VAL A 24 2.64 6.83 -10.06
C VAL A 24 2.68 8.20 -10.74
N ARG A 25 2.23 8.30 -11.99
CA ARG A 25 2.14 9.59 -12.71
C ARG A 25 1.19 10.55 -11.99
N ASP A 26 -0.04 10.12 -11.74
CA ASP A 26 -1.06 10.99 -11.18
C ASP A 26 -0.74 11.36 -9.71
N PHE A 27 -0.15 10.43 -8.95
CA PHE A 27 0.33 10.68 -7.59
C PHE A 27 1.45 11.71 -7.57
N LYS A 28 2.43 11.58 -8.48
CA LYS A 28 3.51 12.55 -8.62
C LYS A 28 2.99 13.96 -8.87
N GLU A 29 2.01 14.11 -9.77
CA GLU A 29 1.37 15.39 -10.03
C GLU A 29 0.65 15.96 -8.80
N GLN A 30 0.00 15.11 -8.01
CA GLN A 30 -0.66 15.54 -6.78
C GLN A 30 0.36 16.00 -5.72
N VAL A 31 1.37 15.19 -5.43
CA VAL A 31 2.39 15.52 -4.43
C VAL A 31 3.13 16.80 -4.84
N GLU A 32 3.42 17.00 -6.13
CA GLU A 32 4.03 18.24 -6.63
C GLU A 32 3.16 19.47 -6.37
N LYS A 33 1.83 19.36 -6.45
CA LYS A 33 0.90 20.45 -6.10
C LYS A 33 0.89 20.72 -4.60
N ASP A 34 0.94 19.68 -3.78
CA ASP A 34 0.82 19.80 -2.32
C ASP A 34 2.11 20.32 -1.65
N TRP A 35 3.27 19.88 -2.13
CA TRP A 35 4.57 20.15 -1.49
C TRP A 35 5.45 21.12 -2.27
N GLY A 36 5.16 21.35 -3.55
CA GLY A 36 5.98 22.12 -4.46
C GLY A 36 7.16 21.31 -5.03
N LYS A 37 7.35 21.43 -6.35
CA LYS A 37 8.35 20.66 -7.12
C LYS A 37 9.77 20.78 -6.55
N GLU A 38 10.23 21.98 -6.21
CA GLU A 38 11.60 22.21 -5.74
C GLU A 38 11.91 21.47 -4.43
N ARG A 39 10.95 21.43 -3.49
CA ARG A 39 11.13 20.75 -2.21
C ARG A 39 11.18 19.24 -2.39
N LEU A 40 10.39 18.71 -3.32
CA LEU A 40 10.28 17.27 -3.53
C LEU A 40 11.54 16.63 -4.09
N TYR A 41 12.22 17.32 -5.01
CA TYR A 41 13.38 16.79 -5.73
C TYR A 41 14.72 17.27 -5.20
N LYS A 42 14.72 18.04 -4.10
CA LYS A 42 15.96 18.34 -3.39
C LYS A 42 16.49 17.05 -2.78
N GLU A 43 17.63 16.59 -3.27
CA GLU A 43 18.27 15.37 -2.80
C GLU A 43 18.81 15.53 -1.37
N ASN A 44 18.52 14.55 -0.53
CA ASN A 44 19.14 14.39 0.77
C ASN A 44 19.60 12.93 0.91
N LYS A 45 20.91 12.69 1.00
CA LYS A 45 21.50 11.34 1.12
C LYS A 45 20.99 10.35 0.05
N ASN A 46 21.01 10.74 -1.23
CA ASN A 46 20.58 9.95 -2.38
C ASN A 46 19.09 9.55 -2.39
N LYS A 47 18.25 10.18 -1.56
CA LYS A 47 16.80 10.02 -1.60
C LYS A 47 16.11 11.37 -1.73
N THR A 48 15.02 11.40 -2.47
CA THR A 48 14.16 12.58 -2.59
C THR A 48 13.01 12.50 -1.59
N VAL A 49 12.43 13.65 -1.22
CA VAL A 49 11.23 13.68 -0.36
C VAL A 49 10.08 12.94 -1.03
N PHE A 50 9.96 13.06 -2.36
CA PHE A 50 8.99 12.28 -3.13
C PHE A 50 9.16 10.77 -2.96
N GLN A 51 10.40 10.25 -3.01
CA GLN A 51 10.66 8.83 -2.76
C GLN A 51 10.28 8.41 -1.35
N GLY A 52 10.55 9.25 -0.33
CA GLY A 52 10.13 8.99 1.04
C GLY A 52 8.61 8.86 1.16
N ILE A 53 7.87 9.82 0.60
CA ILE A 53 6.40 9.81 0.57
C ILE A 53 5.87 8.57 -0.17
N LEU A 54 6.42 8.26 -1.35
CA LEU A 54 6.01 7.11 -2.17
C LEU A 54 6.22 5.78 -1.43
N ILE A 55 7.34 5.63 -0.73
CA ILE A 55 7.62 4.43 0.06
C ILE A 55 6.68 4.33 1.26
N THR A 56 6.41 5.44 1.95
CA THR A 56 5.45 5.49 3.07
C THR A 56 4.06 4.99 2.64
N ILE A 57 3.52 5.54 1.55
CA ILE A 57 2.18 5.13 1.08
C ILE A 57 2.16 3.68 0.59
N ALA A 58 3.24 3.19 -0.01
CA ALA A 58 3.34 1.81 -0.49
C ALA A 58 3.38 0.80 0.66
N PHE A 59 4.06 1.11 1.77
CA PHE A 59 4.00 0.26 2.95
C PHE A 59 2.67 0.37 3.69
N ALA A 60 2.07 1.56 3.73
CA ALA A 60 0.77 1.75 4.34
C ALA A 60 -0.33 0.96 3.60
N SER A 61 -0.30 0.89 2.26
CA SER A 61 -1.26 0.08 1.48
C SER A 61 -1.15 -1.43 1.76
N GLN A 62 0.01 -1.87 2.25
CA GLN A 62 0.25 -3.24 2.70
C GLN A 62 -0.05 -3.46 4.19
N LYS A 63 -0.66 -2.46 4.86
CA LYS A 63 -1.01 -2.48 6.28
C LYS A 63 0.19 -2.79 7.19
N LYS A 64 1.38 -2.31 6.83
CA LYS A 64 2.56 -2.44 7.69
C LYS A 64 2.41 -1.59 8.96
N PRO A 65 2.95 -2.04 10.11
CA PRO A 65 2.95 -1.25 11.35
C PRO A 65 3.64 0.11 11.17
N LEU A 66 3.04 1.17 11.71
CA LEU A 66 3.56 2.55 11.62
C LEU A 66 5.04 2.67 12.02
N LYS A 67 5.44 1.96 13.09
CA LYS A 67 6.83 1.91 13.56
C LYS A 67 7.80 1.42 12.50
N ILE A 68 7.45 0.34 11.79
CA ILE A 68 8.30 -0.23 10.73
C ILE A 68 8.43 0.75 9.57
N ILE A 69 7.34 1.44 9.21
CA ILE A 69 7.35 2.43 8.13
C ILE A 69 8.27 3.60 8.50
N SER A 70 8.09 4.15 9.70
CA SER A 70 8.89 5.27 10.22
C SER A 70 10.37 4.92 10.28
N GLU A 71 10.71 3.76 10.84
CA GLU A 71 12.10 3.29 10.94
C GLU A 71 12.73 3.11 9.55
N PHE A 72 12.00 2.53 8.61
CA PHE A 72 12.51 2.28 7.26
C PHE A 72 12.71 3.57 6.44
N VAL A 73 11.77 4.50 6.54
CA VAL A 73 11.75 5.73 5.72
C VAL A 73 12.60 6.82 6.35
N LEU A 74 12.45 7.04 7.66
CA LEU A 74 13.06 8.16 8.40
C LEU A 74 14.25 7.72 9.26
N GLY A 75 14.52 6.42 9.37
CA GLY A 75 15.66 5.89 10.13
C GLY A 75 15.48 5.92 11.64
N SER A 76 14.25 6.15 12.12
CA SER A 76 13.93 6.27 13.55
C SER A 76 12.44 6.00 13.80
N ASP A 77 12.11 5.51 14.99
CA ASP A 77 10.75 5.25 15.48
C ASP A 77 10.40 6.04 16.76
N ASN A 78 11.14 7.11 17.04
CA ASN A 78 10.79 8.07 18.08
C ASN A 78 9.53 8.89 17.68
N GLN A 79 8.98 9.62 18.65
CA GLN A 79 7.64 10.23 18.55
C GLN A 79 7.48 11.17 17.34
N GLU A 80 8.48 12.00 17.03
CA GLU A 80 8.39 12.98 15.95
C GLU A 80 8.31 12.33 14.54
N PRO A 81 9.21 11.41 14.15
CA PRO A 81 9.07 10.59 12.94
C PRO A 81 7.78 9.77 12.86
N LEU A 82 7.29 9.25 13.97
CA LEU A 82 6.01 8.52 13.99
C LEU A 82 4.83 9.45 13.65
N GLU A 83 4.78 10.64 14.25
CA GLU A 83 3.75 11.63 13.97
C GLU A 83 3.84 12.13 12.52
N LEU A 84 5.05 12.36 12.01
CA LEU A 84 5.24 12.74 10.61
C LEU A 84 4.77 11.63 9.65
N THR A 85 5.13 10.38 9.95
CA THR A 85 4.71 9.22 9.14
C THR A 85 3.19 9.08 9.14
N LYS A 86 2.57 9.24 10.31
CA LYS A 86 1.11 9.20 10.45
C LYS A 86 0.45 10.34 9.69
N TYR A 87 0.97 11.56 9.80
CA TYR A 87 0.48 12.71 9.05
C TYR A 87 0.49 12.47 7.53
N ILE A 88 1.58 11.90 6.98
CA ILE A 88 1.67 11.56 5.56
C ILE A 88 0.64 10.49 5.18
N ILE A 89 0.44 9.46 6.02
CA ILE A 89 -0.57 8.41 5.80
C ILE A 89 -1.97 8.99 5.77
N ASP A 90 -2.31 9.85 6.73
CA ASP A 90 -3.64 10.48 6.84
C ASP A 90 -3.89 11.42 5.64
N MET A 91 -2.87 12.17 5.22
CA MET A 91 -2.93 13.07 4.06
C MET A 91 -3.22 12.33 2.75
N TYR A 92 -2.65 11.13 2.58
CA TYR A 92 -2.75 10.32 1.35
C TYR A 92 -3.58 9.04 1.52
N ALA A 93 -4.56 9.06 2.44
CA ALA A 93 -5.39 7.90 2.75
C ALA A 93 -6.13 7.35 1.52
N ARG A 94 -6.56 8.24 0.62
CA ARG A 94 -7.27 7.83 -0.60
C ARG A 94 -6.34 7.15 -1.61
N GLU A 95 -5.14 7.67 -1.78
CA GLU A 95 -4.11 7.10 -2.64
C GLU A 95 -3.68 5.73 -2.14
N ILE A 96 -3.61 5.54 -0.81
CA ILE A 96 -3.35 4.26 -0.16
C ILE A 96 -4.45 3.23 -0.51
N GLU A 97 -5.74 3.60 -0.44
CA GLU A 97 -6.86 2.71 -0.82
C GLU A 97 -6.81 2.31 -2.30
N VAL A 98 -6.51 3.26 -3.19
CA VAL A 98 -6.38 3.01 -4.64
C VAL A 98 -5.21 2.04 -4.90
N LEU A 99 -4.07 2.24 -4.23
CA LEU A 99 -2.91 1.39 -4.34
C LEU A 99 -3.17 -0.03 -3.80
N GLU A 100 -3.89 -0.18 -2.68
CA GLU A 100 -4.34 -1.48 -2.16
C GLU A 100 -5.21 -2.21 -3.22
N GLY A 101 -6.11 -1.48 -3.87
CA GLY A 101 -6.95 -2.01 -4.95
C GLY A 101 -6.15 -2.49 -6.16
N LEU A 102 -5.17 -1.71 -6.60
CA LEU A 102 -4.27 -2.08 -7.70
C LEU A 102 -3.42 -3.30 -7.37
N GLN A 103 -2.84 -3.34 -6.16
CA GLN A 103 -2.05 -4.48 -5.69
C GLN A 103 -2.89 -5.78 -5.65
N MET A 104 -4.12 -5.70 -5.14
CA MET A 104 -5.04 -6.84 -5.11
C MET A 104 -5.43 -7.31 -6.53
N LYS A 105 -5.69 -6.37 -7.44
CA LYS A 105 -5.99 -6.69 -8.85
C LYS A 105 -4.81 -7.40 -9.52
N MET A 106 -3.59 -6.84 -9.38
CA MET A 106 -2.38 -7.45 -9.93
C MET A 106 -2.16 -8.86 -9.38
N PHE A 107 -2.39 -9.06 -8.07
CA PHE A 107 -2.33 -10.38 -7.46
C PHE A 107 -3.34 -11.34 -8.10
N LEU A 108 -4.60 -10.94 -8.27
CA LEU A 108 -5.64 -11.77 -8.87
C LEU A 108 -5.41 -12.08 -10.35
N ASP A 109 -4.94 -11.10 -11.12
CA ASP A 109 -4.61 -11.28 -12.54
C ASP A 109 -3.41 -12.23 -12.71
N ASN A 110 -2.40 -12.13 -11.84
CA ASN A 110 -1.32 -13.11 -11.78
C ASN A 110 -1.85 -14.50 -11.41
N MET A 111 -2.72 -14.60 -10.41
CA MET A 111 -3.33 -15.86 -9.98
C MET A 111 -4.14 -16.54 -11.10
N LYS A 112 -4.88 -15.78 -11.91
CA LYS A 112 -5.59 -16.28 -13.10
C LYS A 112 -4.61 -16.75 -14.17
N THR A 113 -3.56 -15.98 -14.42
CA THR A 113 -2.51 -16.31 -15.40
C THR A 113 -1.83 -17.64 -15.09
N TYR A 114 -1.63 -17.96 -13.80
CA TYR A 114 -1.01 -19.21 -13.36
C TYR A 114 -2.00 -20.34 -13.00
N ARG A 115 -3.32 -20.17 -13.24
CA ARG A 115 -4.38 -21.13 -12.81
C ARG A 115 -4.32 -21.51 -11.32
N LEU A 116 -3.78 -20.63 -10.48
CA LEU A 116 -3.54 -20.90 -9.05
C LEU A 116 -4.80 -20.70 -8.19
N SER A 117 -5.87 -20.07 -8.72
CA SER A 117 -7.07 -19.67 -7.96
C SER A 117 -7.68 -20.78 -7.13
N ASP A 118 -7.71 -22.00 -7.67
CA ASP A 118 -8.40 -23.11 -7.03
C ASP A 118 -7.54 -23.75 -5.94
N SER A 119 -6.22 -23.84 -6.17
CA SER A 119 -5.29 -24.43 -5.20
C SER A 119 -4.93 -23.48 -4.05
N LEU A 120 -4.91 -22.16 -4.29
CA LEU A 120 -4.51 -21.19 -3.30
C LEU A 120 -5.64 -20.85 -2.33
N ASN A 121 -6.88 -20.79 -2.81
CA ASN A 121 -8.05 -20.68 -1.93
C ASN A 121 -8.11 -21.88 -0.97
N LEU A 122 -7.86 -23.10 -1.45
CA LEU A 122 -7.76 -24.29 -0.61
C LEU A 122 -6.57 -24.24 0.38
N LYS A 123 -5.41 -23.74 -0.04
CA LYS A 123 -4.23 -23.60 0.84
C LYS A 123 -4.42 -22.49 1.90
N MET A 124 -5.04 -21.37 1.54
CA MET A 124 -5.37 -20.29 2.49
C MET A 124 -6.48 -20.72 3.46
N LEU A 125 -7.50 -21.45 2.98
CA LEU A 125 -8.52 -22.06 3.84
C LEU A 125 -7.87 -23.04 4.82
N ASN A 126 -6.95 -23.90 4.35
CA ASN A 126 -6.22 -24.85 5.18
C ASN A 126 -5.29 -24.14 6.19
N ALA A 127 -4.59 -23.07 5.79
CA ALA A 127 -3.74 -22.28 6.68
C ALA A 127 -4.54 -21.55 7.77
N ASN A 128 -5.68 -20.96 7.41
CA ASN A 128 -6.60 -20.34 8.37
C ASN A 128 -7.22 -21.38 9.31
N PHE A 129 -7.60 -22.55 8.81
CA PHE A 129 -8.14 -23.63 9.62
C PHE A 129 -7.12 -24.18 10.62
N ARG A 130 -5.86 -24.37 10.20
CA ARG A 130 -4.76 -24.78 11.09
C ARG A 130 -4.47 -23.73 12.16
N THR A 131 -4.48 -22.46 11.80
CA THR A 131 -4.29 -21.35 12.75
C THR A 131 -5.43 -21.29 13.76
N TRP A 132 -6.68 -21.51 13.32
CA TRP A 132 -7.85 -21.57 14.20
C TRP A 132 -7.81 -22.78 15.14
N LEU A 133 -7.44 -23.96 14.64
CA LEU A 133 -7.26 -25.17 15.45
C LEU A 133 -6.18 -25.00 16.51
N GLY A 134 -5.02 -24.42 16.16
CA GLY A 134 -3.94 -24.13 17.10
C GLY A 134 -4.42 -23.26 18.25
N LYS A 135 -5.11 -22.16 17.94
CA LYS A 135 -5.68 -21.26 18.97
C LYS A 135 -6.73 -21.93 19.85
N THR A 136 -7.55 -22.82 19.30
CA THR A 136 -8.63 -23.49 20.04
C THR A 136 -8.11 -24.61 20.95
N LEU A 137 -6.99 -25.23 20.58
CA LEU A 137 -6.32 -26.25 21.39
C LEU A 137 -5.45 -25.62 22.49
N GLU A 138 -4.82 -24.47 22.23
CA GLU A 138 -4.12 -23.68 23.23
C GLU A 138 -5.05 -23.14 24.32
N LEU A 139 -6.31 -22.83 23.99
CA LEU A 139 -7.34 -22.40 24.95
C LEU A 139 -7.89 -23.53 25.86
N LYS A 140 -7.47 -24.78 25.66
CA LYS A 140 -7.92 -25.94 26.45
C LYS A 140 -6.87 -26.51 27.40
N ASN A 141 -5.68 -25.91 27.47
CA ASN A 141 -4.64 -26.18 28.46
C ASN A 141 -4.46 -24.98 29.39
#